data_AF-A0A842T347-F1
#
_entry.id   AF-A0A842T347-F1
#
_cell.length_a   1.000
_cell.length_b   1.000
_cell.length_c   1.000
_cell.angle_alpha   90.00
_cell.angle_beta   90.00
_cell.angle_gamma   90.00
#
_symmetry.space_group_name_H-M   'P 1'
#
loop_
_entity.id
_entity.type
_entity.pdbx_description
1 polymer ?
#
loop_
_entity_poly.entity_id
_entity_poly.type
_entity_poly.pdbx_seq_one_letter_code
_entity_poly.pdbx_strand_id
1 'polypeptide(L)'
;SRMNKKERESHDDAWGLKFADPYQEKITPYFEQDKPIDATIEHPMSEEMIPSLQKFLEDPPSQIERKDERGWTMLHHHSLAGSTPTVQVLLEYGANPMIKTNEGKIPLDLAMMMNWDKLIALFENR
;
A
#
# COMPACT_ATOMS: atom_id res chain seq x y z
N SER A 1 11.35 -8.93 32.25
CA SER A 1 12.38 -8.45 33.20
C SER A 1 13.09 -7.25 32.63
N ARG A 2 13.32 -6.21 33.45
CA ARG A 2 14.19 -5.07 33.06
C ARG A 2 15.62 -5.42 33.46
N MET A 3 16.55 -5.44 32.51
CA MET A 3 17.98 -5.66 32.79
C MET A 3 18.57 -4.48 33.58
N ASN A 4 19.42 -4.78 34.56
CA ASN A 4 20.15 -3.78 35.33
C ASN A 4 21.34 -3.22 34.52
N LYS A 5 21.98 -2.15 35.00
CA LYS A 5 23.03 -1.44 34.24
C LYS A 5 24.22 -2.33 33.87
N LYS A 6 24.66 -3.21 34.77
CA LYS A 6 25.78 -4.11 34.56
C LYS A 6 25.45 -5.21 33.54
N GLU A 7 24.22 -5.71 33.56
CA GLU A 7 23.72 -6.68 32.58
C GLU A 7 23.62 -6.06 31.18
N ARG A 8 23.26 -4.78 31.09
CA ARG A 8 23.24 -4.04 29.82
C ARG A 8 24.63 -3.81 29.26
N GLU A 9 25.59 -3.37 30.09
CA GLU A 9 26.99 -3.21 29.66
C GLU A 9 27.56 -4.52 29.11
N SER A 10 27.30 -5.65 29.78
CA SER A 10 27.71 -6.97 29.28
C SER A 10 27.00 -7.38 27.98
N HIS A 11 25.75 -6.95 27.77
CA HIS A 11 25.00 -7.21 26.56
C HIS A 11 25.54 -6.38 25.38
N ASP A 12 25.82 -5.10 25.62
CA ASP A 12 26.40 -4.16 24.66
C ASP A 12 27.79 -4.62 24.21
N ASP A 13 28.63 -5.07 25.15
CA ASP A 13 29.96 -5.63 24.87
C ASP A 13 29.87 -6.93 24.04
N ALA A 14 28.85 -7.77 24.28
CA ALA A 14 28.64 -9.00 23.53
C ALA A 14 28.29 -8.74 22.05
N TRP A 15 27.68 -7.59 21.76
CA TRP A 15 27.35 -7.15 20.39
C TRP A 15 28.35 -6.15 19.80
N GLY A 16 29.33 -5.70 20.59
CA GLY A 16 30.31 -4.68 20.18
C GLY A 16 29.70 -3.31 19.90
N LEU A 17 28.49 -3.05 20.42
CA LEU A 17 27.72 -1.82 20.19
C LEU A 17 27.28 -1.25 21.53
N LYS A 18 27.58 0.03 21.79
CA LYS A 18 27.06 0.75 22.95
C LYS A 18 25.65 1.27 22.65
N PHE A 19 24.64 0.59 23.17
CA PHE A 19 23.27 1.06 23.07
C PHE A 19 23.08 2.22 24.06
N ALA A 20 22.41 3.30 23.60
CA ALA A 20 22.16 4.46 24.46
C ALA A 20 21.29 4.09 25.67
N ASP A 21 21.47 4.78 26.80
CA ASP A 21 20.64 4.53 27.99
C ASP A 21 19.19 4.94 27.70
N PRO A 22 18.23 3.99 27.71
CA PRO A 22 16.82 4.27 27.40
C PRO A 22 16.14 5.22 28.41
N TYR A 23 16.83 5.58 29.51
CA TYR A 23 16.34 6.52 30.51
C TYR A 23 17.04 7.88 30.51
N GLN A 24 18.16 8.05 29.80
CA GLN A 24 18.85 9.34 29.69
C GLN A 24 18.60 10.01 28.34
N GLU A 25 18.52 9.24 27.26
CA GLU A 25 18.24 9.79 25.94
C GLU A 25 16.85 9.39 25.49
N LYS A 26 16.03 10.41 25.23
CA LYS A 26 14.76 10.22 24.56
C LYS A 26 15.09 9.75 23.14
N ILE A 27 14.99 8.45 22.90
CA ILE A 27 15.09 7.88 21.56
C ILE A 27 13.86 8.37 20.80
N THR A 28 13.93 9.60 20.29
CA THR A 28 13.05 10.04 19.23
C THR A 28 13.60 9.36 17.98
N PRO A 29 12.94 8.35 17.41
CA PRO A 29 13.36 7.87 16.11
C PRO A 29 13.43 9.07 15.18
N TYR A 30 14.56 9.25 14.50
CA TYR A 30 14.69 10.21 13.40
C TYR A 30 13.87 9.69 12.23
N PHE A 31 12.56 9.71 12.38
CA PHE A 31 11.70 9.92 11.25
C PHE A 31 11.76 11.43 11.01
N GLU A 32 11.96 11.85 9.77
CA GLU A 32 11.74 13.23 9.34
C GLU A 32 10.24 13.59 9.57
N GLN A 33 9.82 13.76 10.82
CA GLN A 33 8.42 13.95 11.24
C GLN A 33 7.89 15.35 10.95
N ASP A 34 8.74 16.25 10.47
CA ASP A 34 8.34 17.61 10.10
C ASP A 34 7.87 17.72 8.64
N LYS A 35 8.00 16.66 7.85
CA LYS A 35 7.13 16.51 6.68
C LYS A 35 5.88 15.78 7.14
N PRO A 36 4.69 16.38 7.03
CA PRO A 36 3.48 15.57 7.14
C PRO A 36 3.68 14.40 6.18
N ILE A 37 3.53 13.17 6.68
CA ILE A 37 3.22 12.04 5.81
C ILE A 37 1.92 12.42 5.14
N ASP A 38 2.05 13.09 4.00
CA ASP A 38 0.90 13.47 3.20
C ASP A 38 0.25 12.15 2.84
N ALA A 39 -0.89 11.86 3.46
CA ALA A 39 -1.63 10.63 3.26
C ALA A 39 -2.12 10.49 1.80
N THR A 40 -1.92 11.52 0.97
CA THR A 40 -2.11 11.47 -0.47
C THR A 40 -0.86 11.01 -1.25
N ILE A 41 0.30 10.86 -0.60
CA ILE A 41 1.49 10.24 -1.18
C ILE A 41 1.28 8.73 -1.15
N GLU A 42 1.16 8.15 -2.35
CA GLU A 42 1.09 6.71 -2.55
C GLU A 42 2.29 6.05 -1.86
N HIS A 43 2.04 4.97 -1.12
CA HIS A 43 3.10 4.31 -0.38
C HIS A 43 4.12 3.74 -1.38
N PRO A 44 5.45 3.94 -1.19
CA PRO A 44 6.47 3.54 -2.18
C PRO A 44 6.39 2.06 -2.57
N MET A 45 5.94 1.21 -1.64
CA MET A 45 5.68 -0.21 -1.90
C MET A 45 4.67 -0.48 -3.03
N SER A 46 3.68 0.41 -3.23
CA SER A 46 2.68 0.26 -4.30
C SER A 46 3.29 0.50 -5.68
N GLU A 47 4.21 1.46 -5.80
CA GLU A 47 4.92 1.74 -7.05
C GLU A 47 5.92 0.64 -7.38
N GLU A 48 6.68 0.20 -6.37
CA GLU A 48 7.65 -0.90 -6.52
C GLU A 48 6.99 -2.24 -6.90
N MET A 49 5.70 -2.42 -6.61
CA MET A 49 4.96 -3.62 -7.01
C MET A 49 4.56 -3.62 -8.50
N ILE A 50 4.53 -2.46 -9.17
CA ILE A 50 4.05 -2.33 -10.55
C ILE A 50 4.78 -3.27 -11.53
N PRO A 51 6.12 -3.36 -11.55
CA PRO A 51 6.82 -4.23 -12.50
C PRO A 51 6.46 -5.71 -12.33
N SER A 52 6.24 -6.13 -11.08
CA SER A 52 5.85 -7.50 -10.76
C SER A 52 4.39 -7.77 -11.16
N LEU A 53 3.51 -6.77 -11.00
CA LEU A 53 2.14 -6.84 -11.50
C LEU A 53 2.10 -6.93 -13.03
N GLN A 54 2.82 -6.07 -13.75
CA GLN A 54 2.87 -6.08 -15.22
C GLN A 54 3.30 -7.46 -15.75
N LYS A 55 4.36 -8.02 -15.17
CA LYS A 55 4.81 -9.38 -15.48
C LYS A 55 3.75 -10.45 -15.22
N PHE A 56 2.97 -10.30 -14.14
CA PHE A 56 1.87 -11.22 -13.84
C PHE A 56 0.71 -11.09 -14.84
N LEU A 57 0.45 -9.89 -15.38
CA LEU A 57 -0.62 -9.66 -16.35
C LEU A 57 -0.26 -10.12 -17.76
N GLU A 58 1.02 -10.29 -18.08
CA GLU A 58 1.50 -10.83 -19.36
C GLU A 58 1.15 -12.32 -19.56
N ASP A 59 0.91 -13.08 -18.48
CA ASP A 59 0.70 -14.53 -18.52
C ASP A 59 -0.36 -15.02 -17.52
N PRO A 60 -1.59 -15.39 -17.92
CA PRO A 60 -2.32 -15.05 -19.15
C PRO A 60 -3.21 -13.79 -18.98
N PRO A 61 -3.51 -13.02 -20.06
CA PRO A 61 -4.29 -11.78 -20.01
C PRO A 61 -5.71 -11.93 -19.46
N SER A 62 -6.25 -13.17 -19.43
CA SER A 62 -7.53 -13.50 -18.79
C SER A 62 -7.59 -13.23 -17.28
N GLN A 63 -6.46 -13.01 -16.59
CA GLN A 63 -6.46 -12.75 -15.15
C GLN A 63 -7.05 -11.38 -14.78
N ILE A 64 -7.04 -10.41 -15.69
CA ILE A 64 -7.45 -9.02 -15.43
C ILE A 64 -8.92 -8.93 -14.99
N GLU A 65 -9.81 -9.68 -15.65
CA GLU A 65 -11.25 -9.67 -15.37
C GLU A 65 -11.69 -10.83 -14.48
N ARG A 66 -10.74 -11.64 -13.97
CA ARG A 66 -11.06 -12.75 -13.08
C ARG A 66 -11.77 -12.21 -11.84
N LYS A 67 -12.94 -12.79 -11.55
CA LYS A 67 -13.73 -12.48 -10.37
C LYS A 67 -13.42 -13.45 -9.23
N ASP A 68 -13.43 -12.94 -8.01
CA ASP A 68 -13.50 -13.77 -6.81
C ASP A 68 -14.95 -14.18 -6.48
N GLU A 69 -15.15 -14.86 -5.34
CA GLU A 69 -16.45 -15.35 -4.89
C GLU A 69 -17.48 -14.23 -4.64
N ARG A 70 -17.03 -12.98 -4.43
CA ARG A 70 -17.87 -11.81 -4.25
C ARG A 70 -18.15 -11.07 -5.56
N GLY A 71 -17.64 -11.59 -6.68
CA GLY A 71 -17.73 -10.96 -7.98
C GLY A 71 -16.71 -9.82 -8.17
N TRP A 72 -15.70 -9.71 -7.30
CA TRP A 72 -14.72 -8.63 -7.36
C TRP A 72 -13.58 -8.98 -8.30
N THR A 73 -13.18 -8.00 -9.11
CA THR A 73 -11.97 -8.05 -9.96
C THR A 73 -10.81 -7.35 -9.28
N MET A 74 -9.60 -7.43 -9.85
CA MET A 74 -8.45 -6.68 -9.34
C MET A 74 -8.73 -5.17 -9.25
N LEU A 75 -9.48 -4.60 -10.18
CA LEU A 75 -9.87 -3.18 -10.13
C LEU A 75 -10.67 -2.84 -8.88
N HIS A 76 -11.54 -3.73 -8.40
CA HIS A 76 -12.32 -3.48 -7.19
C HIS A 76 -11.44 -3.40 -5.95
N HIS A 77 -10.54 -4.38 -5.80
CA HIS A 77 -9.60 -4.43 -4.68
C HIS A 77 -8.70 -3.19 -4.62
N HIS A 78 -8.15 -2.78 -5.78
CA HIS A 78 -7.26 -1.62 -5.83
C HIS A 78 -8.02 -0.29 -5.76
N SER A 79 -9.29 -0.25 -6.19
CA SER A 79 -10.13 0.96 -6.03
C SER A 79 -10.57 1.16 -4.59
N LEU A 80 -10.81 0.08 -3.85
CA LEU A 80 -11.04 0.16 -2.41
C LEU A 80 -9.78 0.65 -1.67
N ALA A 81 -8.61 0.15 -2.07
CA ALA A 81 -7.33 0.50 -1.48
C ALA A 81 -6.82 1.91 -1.86
N GLY A 82 -7.39 2.54 -2.90
CA GLY A 82 -6.96 3.84 -3.38
C GLY A 82 -5.66 3.85 -4.16
N SER A 83 -5.19 2.67 -4.60
CA SER A 83 -3.90 2.54 -5.31
C SER A 83 -4.01 3.03 -6.75
N THR A 84 -3.82 4.34 -6.94
CA THR A 84 -3.95 5.02 -8.23
C THR A 84 -3.00 4.45 -9.29
N PRO A 85 -1.70 4.21 -8.99
CA PRO A 85 -0.75 3.68 -9.99
C PRO A 85 -1.14 2.29 -10.48
N THR A 86 -1.58 1.42 -9.58
CA THR A 86 -2.00 0.06 -9.95
C THR A 86 -3.29 0.06 -10.76
N VAL A 87 -4.27 0.89 -10.39
CA VAL A 87 -5.49 1.03 -11.19
C VAL A 87 -5.17 1.54 -12.59
N GLN A 88 -4.28 2.53 -12.72
CA GLN A 88 -3.85 3.03 -14.02
C GLN A 88 -3.28 1.91 -14.90
N VAL A 89 -2.35 1.10 -14.37
CA VAL A 89 -1.76 -0.02 -15.09
C VAL A 89 -2.82 -1.06 -15.50
N LEU A 90 -3.73 -1.41 -14.59
CA LEU A 90 -4.81 -2.35 -14.91
C LEU A 90 -5.70 -1.83 -16.06
N LEU A 91 -6.03 -0.54 -16.06
CA LEU A 91 -6.81 0.09 -17.14
C LEU A 91 -6.03 0.16 -18.46
N GLU A 92 -4.72 0.39 -18.43
CA GLU A 92 -3.85 0.34 -19.62
C GLU A 92 -3.78 -1.06 -20.23
N TYR A 93 -3.82 -2.10 -19.40
CA TYR A 93 -3.88 -3.50 -19.83
C TYR A 93 -5.30 -3.95 -20.25
N GLY A 94 -6.28 -3.04 -20.30
CA GLY A 94 -7.62 -3.31 -20.82
C GLY A 94 -8.63 -3.81 -19.78
N ALA A 95 -8.39 -3.60 -18.49
CA ALA A 95 -9.37 -3.93 -17.46
C ALA A 95 -10.66 -3.12 -17.64
N ASN A 96 -11.81 -3.80 -17.62
CA ASN A 96 -13.11 -3.14 -17.74
C ASN A 96 -13.57 -2.52 -16.40
N PRO A 97 -13.69 -1.18 -16.30
CA PRO A 97 -14.12 -0.51 -15.08
C PRO A 97 -15.64 -0.56 -14.84
N MET A 98 -16.42 -1.15 -15.74
CA MET A 98 -17.89 -1.24 -15.61
C MET A 98 -18.35 -2.58 -15.03
N ILE A 99 -17.41 -3.47 -14.70
CA ILE A 99 -17.73 -4.76 -14.10
C ILE A 99 -18.35 -4.55 -12.73
N LYS A 100 -19.50 -5.19 -12.49
CA LYS A 100 -20.18 -5.17 -11.19
C LYS A 100 -19.79 -6.35 -10.31
N THR A 101 -19.66 -6.07 -9.02
CA THR A 101 -19.64 -7.06 -7.92
C THR A 101 -21.02 -7.71 -7.73
N ASN A 102 -21.10 -8.73 -6.87
CA ASN A 102 -22.39 -9.35 -6.50
C ASN A 102 -23.34 -8.37 -5.78
N GLU A 103 -22.80 -7.30 -5.19
CA GLU A 103 -23.58 -6.21 -4.57
C GLU A 103 -24.02 -5.15 -5.60
N GLY A 104 -23.66 -5.30 -6.87
CA GLY A 104 -24.00 -4.37 -7.95
C GLY A 104 -23.10 -3.13 -8.04
N LYS A 105 -22.06 -3.03 -7.20
CA LYS A 105 -21.08 -1.93 -7.20
C LYS A 105 -20.03 -2.11 -8.30
N ILE A 106 -19.63 -1.02 -8.95
CA ILE A 106 -18.47 -0.94 -9.83
C ILE A 106 -17.23 -0.41 -9.07
N PRO A 107 -16.00 -0.53 -9.61
CA PRO A 107 -14.79 0.00 -8.97
C PRO A 107 -14.88 1.49 -8.61
N LEU A 108 -15.50 2.32 -9.46
CA LEU A 108 -15.72 3.74 -9.18
C LEU A 108 -16.58 3.96 -7.93
N ASP A 109 -17.60 3.13 -7.69
CA ASP A 109 -18.43 3.23 -6.46
C ASP A 109 -17.58 3.01 -5.21
N LEU A 110 -16.61 2.09 -5.27
CA LEU A 110 -15.67 1.84 -4.17
C LEU A 110 -14.75 3.04 -3.94
N ALA A 111 -14.23 3.64 -5.01
CA ALA A 111 -13.40 4.84 -4.92
C ALA A 111 -14.17 6.03 -4.32
N MET A 112 -15.42 6.24 -4.73
CA MET A 112 -16.30 7.28 -4.17
C MET A 112 -16.63 7.05 -2.70
N MET A 113 -16.96 5.82 -2.28
CA MET A 113 -17.26 5.52 -0.87
C MET A 113 -16.07 5.81 0.06
N MET A 114 -14.84 5.66 -0.45
CA MET A 114 -13.61 5.90 0.29
C MET A 114 -13.08 7.33 0.14
N ASN A 115 -13.71 8.16 -0.68
CA ASN A 115 -13.26 9.52 -1.03
C ASN A 115 -11.84 9.56 -1.62
N TRP A 116 -11.52 8.64 -2.54
CA TRP A 116 -10.24 8.65 -3.26
C TRP A 116 -10.25 9.63 -4.42
N ASP A 117 -10.18 10.94 -4.15
CA ASP A 117 -10.35 12.02 -5.15
C ASP A 117 -9.46 11.86 -6.39
N LYS A 118 -8.17 11.52 -6.21
CA LYS A 118 -7.23 11.29 -7.32
C LYS A 118 -7.68 10.14 -8.22
N LEU A 119 -8.18 9.06 -7.61
CA LEU A 119 -8.64 7.88 -8.33
C LEU A 119 -10.00 8.11 -8.99
N ILE A 120 -10.91 8.83 -8.33
CA ILE A 120 -12.20 9.25 -8.92
C ILE A 120 -11.93 10.08 -10.17
N ALA A 121 -11.04 11.08 -10.08
CA ALA A 121 -10.62 11.86 -11.24
C ALA A 121 -9.98 11.01 -12.35
N LEU A 122 -9.23 9.95 -12.01
CA LEU A 122 -8.68 9.02 -13.01
C LEU A 122 -9.78 8.28 -13.78
N PHE A 123 -10.85 7.86 -13.11
CA PHE A 123 -12.00 7.21 -13.75
C PHE A 123 -12.86 8.18 -14.57
N GLU A 124 -13.03 9.42 -14.11
CA GLU A 124 -13.84 10.44 -14.79
C GLU A 124 -13.16 11.04 -16.03
N ASN A 125 -11.82 11.08 -16.04
CA ASN A 125 -11.03 11.67 -17.14
C ASN A 125 -10.73 10.69 -18.29
N ARG A 126 -11.46 9.57 -18.40
CA ARG A 126 -11.31 8.57 -19.48
C ARG A 126 -12.59 8.44 -20.30
#